data_AF-A0A420F0M9-F1
#
_entry.id   AF-A0A420F0M9-F1
#
_cell.length_a   1.000
_cell.length_b   1.000
_cell.length_c   1.000
_cell.angle_alpha   90.00
_cell.angle_beta   90.00
_cell.angle_gamma   90.00
#
_symmetry.space_group_name_H-M   'P 1'
#
loop_
_entity.id
_entity.type
_entity.pdbx_description
1 polymer ?
#
loop_
_entity_poly.entity_id
_entity_poly.type
_entity_poly.pdbx_seq_one_letter_code
_entity_poly.pdbx_strand_id
1 'polypeptide(L)'
;MVECVTMATTPSSYRPLGPADRDNFAQLCQHTREGFEDALDLVLIHNEREVRGRQPRASLNPLIVLLSVAAWERFVIDLKAIARGHFEAAGVYDETRQNDRGARFATAVRVLGPMSAGRLPEAWSVRTFEAWSGKTPTNPYTLTGKETARLEAEVESWRALRNKVAHWCLPQDGATANWRSDAATHTIQSGQARIALSLFLQLVDQAIVALAEAADFVDVDKLRLPASWFSAEPPPGLRGVANPGVLWDGEPLTW
;
A
#
# COMPACT_ATOMS: atom_id res chain seq x y z
N MET A 1 38.59 -1.24 -25.31
CA MET A 1 38.41 -1.48 -23.86
C MET A 1 37.34 -0.51 -23.41
N VAL A 2 36.17 -1.02 -23.06
CA VAL A 2 35.05 -0.19 -22.56
C VAL A 2 35.27 -0.04 -21.06
N GLU A 3 35.54 1.18 -20.61
CA GLU A 3 35.67 1.49 -19.19
C GLU A 3 34.32 1.25 -18.50
N CYS A 4 34.31 0.26 -17.61
CA CYS A 4 33.20 -0.03 -16.73
C CYS A 4 33.17 1.06 -15.66
N VAL A 5 32.35 2.09 -15.88
CA VAL A 5 32.08 3.14 -14.89
C VAL A 5 31.32 2.47 -13.73
N THR A 6 32.05 2.11 -12.70
CA THR A 6 31.49 1.72 -11.41
C THR A 6 30.87 2.97 -10.80
N MET A 7 29.55 3.08 -10.87
CA MET A 7 28.84 4.11 -10.13
C MET A 7 29.04 3.84 -8.63
N ALA A 8 29.88 4.66 -8.00
CA ALA A 8 30.01 4.69 -6.56
C ALA A 8 28.63 5.02 -5.95
N THR A 9 28.01 4.03 -5.32
CA THR A 9 26.79 4.20 -4.53
C THR A 9 27.09 5.17 -3.39
N THR A 10 26.43 6.33 -3.41
CA THR A 10 26.46 7.25 -2.27
C THR A 10 25.95 6.48 -1.05
N PRO A 11 26.66 6.49 0.10
CA PRO A 11 26.22 5.78 1.30
C PRO A 11 24.80 6.22 1.65
N SER A 12 23.91 5.23 1.81
CA SER A 12 22.51 5.49 2.13
C SER A 12 22.42 6.29 3.43
N SER A 13 21.78 7.45 3.39
CA SER A 13 21.55 8.31 4.56
C SER A 13 20.50 7.73 5.53
N TYR A 14 19.99 6.53 5.28
CA TYR A 14 18.94 5.89 6.08
C TYR A 14 19.57 4.87 7.02
N ARG A 15 19.44 5.09 8.32
CA ARG A 15 19.95 4.15 9.33
C ARG A 15 19.02 2.93 9.46
N PRO A 16 19.55 1.75 9.82
CA PRO A 16 18.74 0.61 10.23
C PRO A 16 17.87 0.92 11.45
N LEU A 17 16.74 0.22 11.58
CA LEU A 17 15.98 0.22 12.82
C LEU A 17 16.78 -0.47 13.92
N GLY A 18 16.67 0.03 15.14
CA GLY A 18 17.21 -0.64 16.33
C GLY A 18 16.16 -0.79 17.43
N PRO A 19 16.49 -1.46 18.54
CA PRO A 19 15.57 -1.68 19.66
C PRO A 19 14.89 -0.42 20.19
N ALA A 20 15.58 0.73 20.14
CA ALA A 20 15.05 2.03 20.56
C ALA A 20 13.91 2.56 19.66
N ASP A 21 13.79 2.07 18.42
CA ASP A 21 12.76 2.49 17.47
C ASP A 21 11.46 1.69 17.60
N ARG A 22 11.43 0.66 18.46
CA ARG A 22 10.32 -0.30 18.52
C ARG A 22 8.97 0.38 18.76
N ASP A 23 8.90 1.34 19.67
CA ASP A 23 7.64 2.00 20.00
C ASP A 23 7.17 2.93 18.88
N ASN A 24 8.09 3.64 18.23
CA ASN A 24 7.80 4.45 17.04
C ASN A 24 7.32 3.57 15.88
N PHE A 25 7.97 2.43 15.67
CA PHE A 25 7.58 1.46 14.66
C PHE A 25 6.20 0.84 14.96
N ALA A 26 5.91 0.52 16.23
CA ALA A 26 4.61 0.01 16.64
C ALA A 26 3.49 1.05 16.41
N GLN A 27 3.74 2.33 16.75
CA GLN A 27 2.80 3.41 16.48
C GLN A 27 2.53 3.56 14.97
N LEU A 28 3.58 3.50 14.17
CA LEU A 28 3.49 3.52 12.71
C LEU A 28 2.66 2.35 12.18
N CYS A 29 2.94 1.12 12.62
CA CYS A 29 2.16 -0.07 12.22
C CYS A 29 0.68 0.07 12.57
N GLN A 30 0.36 0.60 13.75
CA GLN A 30 -1.03 0.86 14.16
C GLN A 30 -1.70 1.90 13.24
N HIS A 31 -1.03 3.01 12.94
CA HIS A 31 -1.57 4.02 12.03
C HIS A 31 -1.75 3.49 10.60
N THR A 32 -0.82 2.67 10.12
CA THR A 32 -0.95 2.00 8.82
C THR A 32 -2.12 1.01 8.80
N ARG A 33 -2.34 0.29 9.90
CA ARG A 33 -3.52 -0.58 10.07
C ARG A 33 -4.80 0.24 9.95
N GLU A 34 -4.94 1.33 10.69
CA GLU A 34 -6.11 2.23 10.60
C GLU A 34 -6.34 2.74 9.16
N GLY A 35 -5.29 3.10 8.44
CA GLY A 35 -5.42 3.53 7.03
C GLY A 35 -5.93 2.44 6.08
N PHE A 36 -5.58 1.17 6.31
CA PHE A 36 -6.11 0.04 5.54
C PHE A 36 -7.49 -0.41 6.00
N GLU A 37 -7.83 -0.24 7.29
CA GLU A 37 -9.17 -0.52 7.83
C GLU A 37 -10.23 0.25 7.06
N ASP A 38 -10.04 1.55 6.83
CA ASP A 38 -11.00 2.35 6.06
C ASP A 38 -11.19 1.82 4.63
N ALA A 39 -10.11 1.38 3.96
CA ALA A 39 -10.19 0.83 2.61
C ALA A 39 -10.92 -0.53 2.59
N LEU A 40 -10.68 -1.38 3.59
CA LEU A 40 -11.35 -2.66 3.77
C LEU A 40 -12.83 -2.49 4.10
N ASP A 41 -13.18 -1.54 4.98
CA ASP A 41 -14.56 -1.22 5.32
C ASP A 41 -15.36 -0.82 4.06
N LEU A 42 -14.76 -0.06 3.14
CA LEU A 42 -15.38 0.25 1.86
C LEU A 42 -15.61 -1.00 0.98
N VAL A 43 -14.70 -1.97 0.99
CA VAL A 43 -14.87 -3.26 0.30
C VAL A 43 -16.03 -4.06 0.91
N LEU A 44 -16.15 -4.06 2.23
CA LEU A 44 -17.20 -4.77 2.96
C LEU A 44 -18.56 -4.12 2.73
N ILE A 45 -18.64 -2.79 2.83
CA ILE A 45 -19.83 -2.03 2.43
C ILE A 45 -20.19 -2.35 0.99
N HIS A 46 -19.22 -2.43 0.08
CA HIS A 46 -19.47 -2.87 -1.30
C HIS A 46 -20.07 -4.28 -1.38
N ASN A 47 -19.69 -5.21 -0.50
CA ASN A 47 -20.17 -6.60 -0.49
C ASN A 47 -21.61 -6.79 0.02
N GLU A 48 -22.11 -5.94 0.91
CA GLU A 48 -23.30 -6.24 1.71
C GLU A 48 -24.60 -6.56 0.93
N ARG A 49 -24.91 -5.81 -0.14
CA ARG A 49 -26.17 -5.95 -0.87
C ARG A 49 -26.02 -5.52 -2.33
N GLU A 50 -26.51 -6.36 -3.24
CA GLU A 50 -26.78 -5.95 -4.62
C GLU A 50 -28.06 -5.11 -4.66
N VAL A 51 -28.00 -3.97 -5.37
CA VAL A 51 -29.18 -3.12 -5.63
C VAL A 51 -29.53 -3.17 -7.12
N ARG A 52 -30.80 -2.97 -7.46
CA ARG A 52 -31.27 -2.96 -8.87
C ARG A 52 -30.62 -1.80 -9.64
N GLY A 53 -30.05 -2.07 -10.81
CA GLY A 53 -29.48 -1.05 -11.72
C GLY A 53 -27.96 -0.84 -11.57
N ARG A 54 -27.44 0.28 -12.10
CA ARG A 54 -26.01 0.64 -11.96
C ARG A 54 -25.72 0.89 -10.48
N GLN A 55 -24.88 0.05 -9.87
CA GLN A 55 -24.65 0.09 -8.43
C GLN A 55 -24.05 1.45 -8.00
N PRO A 56 -24.71 2.21 -7.10
CA PRO A 56 -24.17 3.46 -6.58
C PRO A 56 -22.83 3.28 -5.84
N ARG A 57 -22.56 2.06 -5.36
CA ARG A 57 -21.32 1.70 -4.64
C ARG A 57 -20.08 1.63 -5.54
N ALA A 58 -20.23 1.61 -6.87
CA ALA A 58 -19.08 1.73 -7.77
C ALA A 58 -18.32 3.06 -7.57
N SER A 59 -18.98 4.08 -7.00
CA SER A 59 -18.35 5.33 -6.57
C SER A 59 -17.41 5.17 -5.37
N LEU A 60 -17.40 4.02 -4.69
CA LEU A 60 -16.46 3.72 -3.60
C LEU A 60 -15.13 3.17 -4.13
N ASN A 61 -15.10 2.58 -5.33
CA ASN A 61 -13.90 1.97 -5.90
C ASN A 61 -12.71 2.95 -6.03
N PRO A 62 -12.90 4.22 -6.45
CA PRO A 62 -11.84 5.21 -6.42
C PRO A 62 -11.30 5.48 -5.02
N LEU A 63 -12.18 5.53 -4.00
CA LEU A 63 -11.75 5.74 -2.61
C LEU A 63 -10.98 4.54 -2.07
N ILE A 64 -11.36 3.30 -2.42
CA ILE A 64 -10.60 2.10 -2.07
C ILE A 64 -9.16 2.21 -2.60
N VAL A 65 -8.98 2.57 -3.88
CA VAL A 65 -7.65 2.77 -4.47
C VAL A 65 -6.90 3.91 -3.78
N LEU A 66 -7.55 5.07 -3.61
CA LEU A 66 -6.96 6.25 -2.98
C LEU A 66 -6.42 5.93 -1.58
N LEU A 67 -7.24 5.32 -0.72
CA LEU A 67 -6.89 4.97 0.65
C LEU A 67 -5.82 3.89 0.71
N SER A 68 -5.91 2.86 -0.13
CA SER A 68 -4.91 1.76 -0.16
C SER A 68 -3.51 2.28 -0.52
N VAL A 69 -3.41 3.11 -1.56
CA VAL A 69 -2.13 3.69 -1.96
C VAL A 69 -1.65 4.68 -0.90
N ALA A 70 -2.53 5.52 -0.36
CA ALA A 70 -2.18 6.52 0.66
C ALA A 70 -1.64 5.86 1.94
N ALA A 71 -2.22 4.75 2.39
CA ALA A 71 -1.75 3.99 3.54
C ALA A 71 -0.32 3.46 3.34
N TRP A 72 -0.02 2.89 2.17
CA TRP A 72 1.34 2.46 1.83
C TRP A 72 2.33 3.62 1.70
N GLU A 73 1.94 4.71 1.03
CA GLU A 73 2.83 5.88 0.91
C GLU A 73 3.14 6.47 2.29
N ARG A 74 2.13 6.59 3.15
CA ARG A 74 2.29 7.06 4.52
C ARG A 74 3.22 6.16 5.34
N PHE A 75 3.07 4.84 5.24
CA PHE A 75 3.96 3.86 5.85
C PHE A 75 5.43 4.10 5.47
N VAL A 76 5.72 4.26 4.17
CA VAL A 76 7.08 4.53 3.67
C VAL A 76 7.60 5.88 4.16
N ILE A 77 6.77 6.91 4.16
CA ILE A 77 7.12 8.27 4.60
C ILE A 77 7.45 8.31 6.10
N ASP A 78 6.65 7.64 6.93
CA ASP A 78 6.89 7.58 8.36
C ASP A 78 8.16 6.77 8.69
N LEU A 79 8.41 5.67 7.98
CA LEU A 79 9.65 4.91 8.14
C LEU A 79 10.89 5.72 7.78
N LYS A 80 10.79 6.50 6.70
CA LYS A 80 11.83 7.43 6.30
C LYS A 80 12.11 8.46 7.40
N ALA A 81 11.08 8.96 8.07
CA ALA A 81 11.23 9.87 9.20
C ALA A 81 11.95 9.21 10.38
N ILE A 82 11.60 7.96 10.72
CA ILE A 82 12.28 7.17 11.77
C ILE A 82 13.76 6.98 11.41
N ALA A 83 14.04 6.55 10.19
CA ALA A 83 15.39 6.31 9.69
C ALA A 83 16.27 7.58 9.62
N ARG A 84 15.65 8.76 9.60
CA ARG A 84 16.36 10.06 9.67
C ARG A 84 16.39 10.66 11.08
N GLY A 85 15.73 10.05 12.05
CA GLY A 85 15.60 10.61 13.41
C GLY A 85 14.69 11.84 13.48
N HIS A 86 13.77 11.99 12.53
CA HIS A 86 12.81 13.11 12.45
C HIS A 86 11.37 12.68 12.74
N PHE A 87 11.18 11.48 13.29
CA PHE A 87 9.87 10.96 13.60
C PHE A 87 9.34 11.56 14.90
N GLU A 88 8.24 12.30 14.81
CA GLU A 88 7.53 12.88 15.95
C GLU A 88 6.31 12.04 16.34
N ALA A 89 5.50 11.68 15.34
CA ALA A 89 4.38 10.75 15.45
C ALA A 89 3.98 10.26 14.05
N ALA A 90 3.27 9.14 14.00
CA ALA A 90 2.71 8.61 12.75
C ALA A 90 1.76 9.63 12.10
N GLY A 91 1.82 9.76 10.77
CA GLY A 91 0.97 10.69 10.03
C GLY A 91 1.42 12.17 10.04
N VAL A 92 2.32 12.57 10.95
CA VAL A 92 2.69 13.99 11.15
C VAL A 92 3.79 14.46 10.21
N TYR A 93 4.75 13.59 9.89
CA TYR A 93 5.92 13.98 9.10
C TYR A 93 5.52 14.47 7.70
N ASP A 94 5.91 15.70 7.36
CA ASP A 94 5.57 16.38 6.11
C ASP A 94 6.78 16.45 5.17
N GLU A 95 6.76 15.65 4.10
CA GLU A 95 7.82 15.65 3.08
C GLU A 95 7.83 16.90 2.21
N THR A 96 6.70 17.62 2.09
CA THR A 96 6.60 18.79 1.20
C THR A 96 7.47 19.93 1.69
N ARG A 97 7.67 20.05 3.01
CA ARG A 97 8.65 20.96 3.62
C ARG A 97 10.09 20.62 3.26
N GLN A 98 10.37 19.38 2.84
CA GLN A 98 11.71 18.90 2.49
C GLN A 98 11.94 18.72 0.97
N ASN A 99 11.03 19.23 0.12
CA ASN A 99 11.10 19.10 -1.35
C ASN A 99 11.19 17.66 -1.90
N ASP A 100 10.84 16.65 -1.09
CA ASP A 100 10.86 15.24 -1.52
C ASP A 100 9.43 14.84 -1.93
N ARG A 101 9.21 14.58 -3.22
CA ARG A 101 7.86 14.40 -3.78
C ARG A 101 7.38 12.95 -3.63
N GLY A 102 6.85 12.62 -2.45
CA GLY A 102 6.07 11.41 -2.17
C GLY A 102 6.85 10.09 -2.21
N ALA A 103 6.27 9.05 -1.62
CA ALA A 103 6.83 7.71 -1.59
C ALA A 103 6.69 7.00 -2.96
N ARG A 104 7.59 7.31 -3.90
CA ARG A 104 7.80 6.48 -5.11
C ARG A 104 8.31 5.09 -4.72
N PHE A 105 8.14 4.10 -5.60
CA PHE A 105 8.68 2.76 -5.40
C PHE A 105 10.21 2.79 -5.17
N ALA A 106 10.95 3.53 -5.99
CA ALA A 106 12.39 3.74 -5.79
C ALA A 106 12.72 4.37 -4.42
N THR A 107 11.87 5.26 -3.91
CA THR A 107 12.02 5.83 -2.56
C THR A 107 11.78 4.76 -1.49
N ALA A 108 10.75 3.94 -1.64
CA ALA A 108 10.48 2.82 -0.75
C ALA A 108 11.67 1.86 -0.70
N VAL A 109 12.21 1.43 -1.84
CA VAL A 109 13.40 0.56 -1.89
C VAL A 109 14.61 1.21 -1.20
N ARG A 110 14.84 2.50 -1.45
CA ARG A 110 15.97 3.24 -0.85
C ARG A 110 15.87 3.36 0.67
N VAL A 111 14.66 3.44 1.22
CA VAL A 111 14.39 3.52 2.67
C VAL A 111 14.42 2.12 3.28
N LEU A 112 13.63 1.21 2.72
CA LEU A 112 13.39 -0.13 3.26
C LEU A 112 14.58 -1.07 3.11
N GLY A 113 15.38 -0.94 2.05
CA GLY A 113 16.54 -1.80 1.81
C GLY A 113 17.52 -1.79 2.98
N PRO A 114 18.10 -0.62 3.35
CA PRO A 114 18.96 -0.50 4.51
C PRO A 114 18.28 -0.91 5.83
N MET A 115 17.01 -0.55 6.02
CA MET A 115 16.27 -0.84 7.26
C MET A 115 15.94 -2.32 7.46
N SER A 116 15.88 -3.09 6.37
CA SER A 116 15.61 -4.54 6.37
C SER A 116 16.89 -5.37 6.26
N ALA A 117 18.05 -4.81 6.59
CA ALA A 117 19.36 -5.44 6.42
C ALA A 117 19.61 -5.95 4.98
N GLY A 118 19.09 -5.23 3.98
CA GLY A 118 19.23 -5.54 2.55
C GLY A 118 18.25 -6.59 2.01
N ARG A 119 17.31 -7.09 2.82
CA ARG A 119 16.35 -8.13 2.39
C ARG A 119 15.32 -7.60 1.40
N LEU A 120 14.93 -6.33 1.51
CA LEU A 120 14.01 -5.68 0.56
C LEU A 120 14.80 -4.96 -0.55
N PRO A 121 14.31 -5.01 -1.81
CA PRO A 121 12.99 -5.50 -2.22
C PRO A 121 12.90 -7.01 -2.44
N GLU A 122 14.02 -7.74 -2.53
CA GLU A 122 14.04 -9.14 -2.99
C GLU A 122 13.12 -10.11 -2.22
N ALA A 123 12.90 -9.86 -0.93
CA ALA A 123 12.02 -10.66 -0.09
C ALA A 123 10.53 -10.45 -0.36
N TRP A 124 10.13 -9.44 -1.14
CA TRP A 124 8.73 -9.29 -1.53
C TRP A 124 8.28 -10.41 -2.47
N SER A 125 7.11 -10.95 -2.17
CA SER A 125 6.42 -11.99 -2.95
C SER A 125 4.93 -11.73 -2.87
N VAL A 126 4.42 -10.92 -3.80
CA VAL A 126 3.05 -10.40 -3.75
C VAL A 126 2.16 -11.14 -4.72
N ARG A 127 1.08 -11.75 -4.23
CA ARG A 127 0.01 -12.31 -5.06
C ARG A 127 -0.83 -11.18 -5.63
N THR A 128 -0.93 -11.12 -6.96
CA THR A 128 -1.72 -10.14 -7.71
C THR A 128 -2.48 -10.86 -8.84
N PHE A 129 -3.18 -10.12 -9.70
CA PHE A 129 -4.16 -10.67 -10.65
C PHE A 129 -4.13 -9.91 -11.97
N GLU A 130 -4.16 -10.62 -13.10
CA GLU A 130 -4.10 -9.99 -14.43
C GLU A 130 -5.46 -9.45 -14.90
N ALA A 131 -6.55 -9.92 -14.30
CA ALA A 131 -7.90 -9.62 -14.75
C ALA A 131 -8.91 -9.58 -13.59
N TRP A 132 -10.16 -9.28 -13.93
CA TRP A 132 -11.27 -9.38 -12.99
C TRP A 132 -12.59 -9.74 -13.69
N SER A 133 -13.50 -10.35 -12.93
CA SER A 133 -14.90 -10.57 -13.30
C SER A 133 -15.80 -9.94 -12.24
N GLY A 134 -16.43 -8.81 -12.55
CA GLY A 134 -17.19 -8.03 -11.58
C GLY A 134 -16.34 -7.57 -10.39
N LYS A 135 -16.60 -8.14 -9.20
CA LYS A 135 -15.84 -7.87 -7.96
C LYS A 135 -14.69 -8.84 -7.72
N THR A 136 -14.54 -9.87 -8.55
CA THR A 136 -13.58 -10.96 -8.38
C THR A 136 -12.30 -10.68 -9.15
N PRO A 137 -11.14 -10.56 -8.49
CA PRO A 137 -9.85 -10.66 -9.17
C PRO A 137 -9.66 -12.07 -9.76
N THR A 138 -9.17 -12.17 -11.00
CA THR A 138 -8.98 -13.44 -11.71
C THR A 138 -7.59 -13.51 -12.34
N ASN A 139 -7.15 -14.71 -12.72
CA ASN A 139 -5.81 -14.97 -13.27
C ASN A 139 -4.69 -14.56 -12.28
N PRO A 140 -4.57 -15.25 -11.13
CA PRO A 140 -3.57 -14.91 -10.14
C PRO A 140 -2.16 -15.17 -10.65
N TYR A 141 -1.23 -14.28 -10.28
CA TYR A 141 0.20 -14.44 -10.49
C TYR A 141 0.98 -13.82 -9.33
N THR A 142 2.26 -14.13 -9.22
CA THR A 142 3.13 -13.59 -8.16
C THR A 142 4.09 -12.57 -8.75
N LEU A 143 4.10 -11.36 -8.19
CA LEU A 143 5.15 -10.37 -8.39
C LEU A 143 6.21 -10.55 -7.31
N THR A 144 7.45 -10.81 -7.72
CA THR A 144 8.56 -10.95 -6.78
C THR A 144 9.44 -9.71 -6.78
N GLY A 145 10.09 -9.44 -5.66
CA GLY A 145 11.08 -8.38 -5.54
C GLY A 145 12.27 -8.54 -6.48
N LYS A 146 12.55 -9.77 -6.93
CA LYS A 146 13.55 -10.09 -7.97
C LYS A 146 13.15 -9.56 -9.35
N GLU A 147 11.85 -9.45 -9.61
CA GLU A 147 11.29 -8.78 -10.80
C GLU A 147 11.06 -7.29 -10.51
N THR A 148 12.07 -6.59 -9.97
CA THR A 148 11.93 -5.24 -9.42
C THR A 148 11.29 -4.25 -10.41
N ALA A 149 11.65 -4.32 -11.69
CA ALA A 149 11.09 -3.45 -12.73
C ALA A 149 9.58 -3.68 -12.96
N ARG A 150 9.11 -4.94 -12.88
CA ARG A 150 7.69 -5.28 -13.03
C ARG A 150 6.90 -4.84 -11.81
N LEU A 151 7.43 -5.10 -10.61
CA LEU A 151 6.82 -4.64 -9.36
C LEU A 151 6.77 -3.11 -9.26
N GLU A 152 7.84 -2.43 -9.67
CA GLU A 152 7.89 -0.97 -9.76
C GLU A 152 6.83 -0.43 -10.71
N ALA A 153 6.74 -0.99 -11.93
CA ALA A 153 5.73 -0.58 -12.91
C ALA A 153 4.31 -0.74 -12.36
N GLU A 154 4.04 -1.85 -11.65
CA GLU A 154 2.75 -2.10 -11.01
C GLU A 154 2.44 -1.02 -9.96
N VAL A 155 3.34 -0.80 -8.99
CA VAL A 155 3.16 0.19 -7.93
C VAL A 155 2.98 1.61 -8.50
N GLU A 156 3.83 2.01 -9.45
CA GLU A 156 3.74 3.35 -10.05
C GLU A 156 2.46 3.54 -10.87
N SER A 157 1.92 2.48 -11.49
CA SER A 157 0.63 2.54 -12.19
C SER A 157 -0.52 2.86 -11.23
N TRP A 158 -0.55 2.23 -10.05
CA TRP A 158 -1.55 2.48 -9.02
C TRP A 158 -1.40 3.86 -8.39
N ARG A 159 -0.16 4.32 -8.17
CA ARG A 159 0.10 5.69 -7.70
C ARG A 159 -0.37 6.73 -8.70
N ALA A 160 -0.12 6.51 -10.00
CA ALA A 160 -0.62 7.39 -11.05
C ALA A 160 -2.15 7.42 -11.07
N LEU A 161 -2.81 6.27 -10.92
CA LEU A 161 -4.26 6.20 -10.80
C LEU A 161 -4.78 6.91 -9.54
N ARG A 162 -4.13 6.74 -8.39
CA ARG A 162 -4.48 7.45 -7.15
C ARG A 162 -4.38 8.97 -7.31
N ASN A 163 -3.35 9.48 -7.98
CA ASN A 163 -3.22 10.92 -8.22
C ASN A 163 -4.34 11.45 -9.13
N LYS A 164 -4.70 10.68 -10.16
CA LYS A 164 -5.88 10.94 -11.00
C LYS A 164 -7.15 11.04 -10.17
N VAL A 165 -7.40 10.04 -9.32
CA VAL A 165 -8.56 10.01 -8.41
C VAL A 165 -8.57 11.21 -7.47
N ALA A 166 -7.43 11.57 -6.87
CA ALA A 166 -7.35 12.72 -5.97
C ALA A 166 -7.72 14.03 -6.67
N HIS A 167 -7.31 14.19 -7.94
CA HIS A 167 -7.69 15.36 -8.73
C HIS A 167 -9.18 15.37 -9.09
N TRP A 168 -9.87 14.22 -9.18
CA TRP A 168 -11.33 14.16 -9.41
C TRP A 168 -12.13 14.82 -8.30
N CYS A 169 -11.64 14.71 -7.07
CA CYS A 169 -12.34 15.23 -5.89
C CYS A 169 -12.32 16.77 -5.80
N LEU A 170 -11.57 17.45 -6.67
CA LEU A 170 -11.48 18.91 -6.69
C LEU A 170 -12.54 19.53 -7.63
N PRO A 171 -13.10 20.70 -7.31
CA PRO A 171 -13.90 21.48 -8.25
C PRO A 171 -13.08 21.83 -9.50
N GLN A 172 -13.39 21.19 -10.64
CA GLN A 172 -12.55 21.29 -11.85
C GLN A 172 -12.57 22.68 -12.48
N ASP A 173 -13.68 23.41 -12.37
CA ASP A 173 -13.83 24.75 -12.93
C ASP A 173 -12.89 25.78 -12.25
N GLY A 174 -12.46 25.50 -11.02
CA GLY A 174 -11.52 26.33 -10.25
C GLY A 174 -10.11 25.74 -10.13
N ALA A 175 -9.86 24.53 -10.64
CA ALA A 175 -8.57 23.87 -10.50
C ALA A 175 -7.51 24.48 -11.43
N THR A 176 -6.36 24.85 -10.88
CA THR A 176 -5.20 25.28 -11.69
C THR A 176 -4.65 24.09 -12.49
N ALA A 177 -3.85 24.36 -13.53
CA ALA A 177 -3.41 23.33 -14.48
C ALA A 177 -2.79 22.07 -13.84
N ASN A 178 -2.09 22.21 -12.71
CA ASN A 178 -1.44 21.11 -11.99
C ASN A 178 -2.40 20.24 -11.16
N TRP A 179 -3.62 20.71 -10.92
CA TRP A 179 -4.65 20.06 -10.11
C TRP A 179 -5.87 19.62 -10.92
N ARG A 180 -5.86 19.86 -12.23
CA ARG A 180 -6.89 19.34 -13.13
C ARG A 180 -6.73 17.83 -13.27
N SER A 181 -7.87 17.16 -13.29
CA SER A 181 -7.92 15.74 -13.63
C SER A 181 -7.44 15.52 -15.06
N ASP A 182 -6.49 14.62 -15.25
CA ASP A 182 -6.07 14.08 -16.56
C ASP A 182 -6.63 12.67 -16.80
N ALA A 183 -7.63 12.24 -16.01
CA ALA A 183 -8.18 10.90 -16.20
C ALA A 183 -9.15 10.82 -17.37
N ALA A 184 -8.99 9.76 -18.16
CA ALA A 184 -9.88 9.47 -19.27
C ALA A 184 -11.27 8.98 -18.84
N THR A 185 -11.42 8.43 -17.62
CA THR A 185 -12.68 7.90 -17.08
C THR A 185 -12.79 8.18 -15.58
N HIS A 186 -14.02 8.29 -15.05
CA HIS A 186 -14.32 8.44 -13.62
C HIS A 186 -14.85 7.13 -13.02
N THR A 187 -14.39 5.99 -13.53
CA THR A 187 -14.90 4.68 -13.10
C THR A 187 -13.76 3.70 -12.97
N ILE A 188 -13.66 3.11 -11.79
CA ILE A 188 -12.76 2.00 -11.48
C ILE A 188 -13.63 0.79 -11.21
N GLN A 189 -13.27 -0.36 -11.79
CA GLN A 189 -14.01 -1.61 -11.59
C GLN A 189 -13.74 -2.18 -10.20
N SER A 190 -14.71 -2.89 -9.62
CA SER A 190 -14.60 -3.35 -8.23
C SER A 190 -13.48 -4.37 -8.04
N GLY A 191 -13.32 -5.32 -8.97
CA GLY A 191 -12.17 -6.23 -8.95
C GLY A 191 -10.84 -5.49 -9.10
N GLN A 192 -10.77 -4.49 -9.98
CA GLN A 192 -9.58 -3.65 -10.14
C GLN A 192 -9.19 -2.91 -8.84
N ALA A 193 -10.16 -2.35 -8.11
CA ALA A 193 -9.88 -1.69 -6.82
C ALA A 193 -9.36 -2.67 -5.76
N ARG A 194 -9.86 -3.92 -5.76
CA ARG A 194 -9.37 -4.97 -4.85
C ARG A 194 -7.95 -5.43 -5.16
N ILE A 195 -7.57 -5.47 -6.44
CA ILE A 195 -6.19 -5.78 -6.85
C ILE A 195 -5.22 -4.75 -6.24
N ALA A 196 -5.56 -3.46 -6.33
CA ALA A 196 -4.78 -2.40 -5.70
C ALA A 196 -4.66 -2.60 -4.20
N LEU A 197 -5.79 -2.79 -3.50
CA LEU A 197 -5.79 -3.04 -2.06
C LEU A 197 -4.94 -4.26 -1.67
N SER A 198 -5.10 -5.39 -2.35
CA SER A 198 -4.35 -6.61 -2.06
C SER A 198 -2.84 -6.43 -2.26
N LEU A 199 -2.43 -5.69 -3.31
CA LEU A 199 -1.02 -5.39 -3.58
C LEU A 199 -0.39 -4.62 -2.42
N PHE A 200 -1.02 -3.51 -2.01
CA PHE A 200 -0.45 -2.64 -0.97
C PHE A 200 -0.51 -3.25 0.43
N LEU A 201 -1.55 -4.02 0.75
CA LEU A 201 -1.63 -4.80 2.00
C LEU A 201 -0.45 -5.76 2.14
N GLN A 202 -0.16 -6.54 1.10
CA GLN A 202 0.95 -7.51 1.11
C GLN A 202 2.31 -6.82 1.15
N LEU A 203 2.51 -5.74 0.39
CA LEU A 203 3.77 -4.98 0.41
C LEU A 203 4.10 -4.44 1.81
N VAL A 204 3.09 -3.89 2.51
CA VAL A 204 3.26 -3.38 3.87
C VAL A 204 3.51 -4.52 4.85
N ASP A 205 2.67 -5.57 4.86
CA ASP A 205 2.80 -6.64 5.85
C ASP A 205 4.14 -7.39 5.73
N GLN A 206 4.57 -7.70 4.50
CA GLN A 206 5.89 -8.29 4.25
C GLN A 206 7.03 -7.34 4.64
N ALA A 207 6.86 -6.03 4.43
CA ALA A 207 7.83 -5.05 4.90
C ALA A 207 7.90 -5.00 6.43
N ILE A 208 6.77 -5.06 7.13
CA ILE A 208 6.72 -5.09 8.59
C ILE A 208 7.52 -6.28 9.12
N VAL A 209 7.30 -7.48 8.57
CA VAL A 209 8.03 -8.69 8.97
C VAL A 209 9.52 -8.54 8.72
N ALA A 210 9.93 -8.15 7.50
CA ALA A 210 11.34 -8.00 7.16
C ALA A 210 12.07 -6.97 8.02
N LEU A 211 11.41 -5.86 8.35
CA LEU A 211 11.95 -4.79 9.20
C LEU A 211 12.04 -5.22 10.66
N ALA A 212 10.99 -5.85 11.19
CA ALA A 212 10.96 -6.31 12.58
C ALA A 212 11.99 -7.41 12.83
N GLU A 213 12.14 -8.35 11.89
CA GLU A 213 13.19 -9.38 11.94
C GLU A 213 14.59 -8.76 11.87
N ALA A 214 14.83 -7.80 10.97
CA ALA A 214 16.13 -7.15 10.85
C ALA A 214 16.50 -6.30 12.09
N ALA A 215 15.51 -5.83 12.85
CA ALA A 215 15.69 -5.04 14.07
C ALA A 215 15.65 -5.87 15.36
N ASP A 216 15.55 -7.21 15.24
CA ASP A 216 15.39 -8.15 16.37
C ASP A 216 14.20 -7.79 17.29
N PHE A 217 13.08 -7.32 16.72
CA PHE A 217 11.89 -7.01 17.49
C PHE A 217 11.16 -8.28 17.96
N VAL A 218 10.84 -8.31 19.26
CA VAL A 218 9.98 -9.34 19.85
C VAL A 218 8.49 -9.07 19.58
N ASP A 219 7.69 -10.14 19.56
CA ASP A 219 6.26 -10.14 19.30
C ASP A 219 5.86 -9.53 17.94
N VAL A 220 6.55 -9.92 16.86
CA VAL A 220 6.30 -9.42 15.49
C VAL A 220 4.83 -9.52 15.09
N ASP A 221 4.12 -10.57 15.50
CA ASP A 221 2.70 -10.76 15.21
C ASP A 221 1.80 -9.62 15.70
N LYS A 222 2.19 -8.89 16.75
CA LYS A 222 1.44 -7.71 17.24
C LYS A 222 1.63 -6.48 16.34
N LEU A 223 2.72 -6.45 15.57
CA LEU A 223 3.07 -5.38 14.64
C LEU A 223 2.44 -5.59 13.26
N ARG A 224 2.19 -6.84 12.88
CA ARG A 224 1.63 -7.22 11.57
C ARG A 224 0.22 -6.70 11.33
N LEU A 225 -0.19 -6.70 10.07
CA LEU A 225 -1.59 -6.47 9.71
C LEU A 225 -2.44 -7.68 10.16
N PRO A 226 -3.73 -7.50 10.51
CA PRO A 226 -4.57 -8.60 10.93
C PRO A 226 -4.63 -9.74 9.90
N ALA A 227 -4.35 -10.97 10.34
CA ALA A 227 -4.35 -12.16 9.47
C ALA A 227 -5.69 -12.40 8.75
N SER A 228 -6.79 -11.96 9.36
CA SER A 228 -8.13 -11.98 8.78
C SER A 228 -8.25 -11.19 7.47
N TRP A 229 -7.42 -10.17 7.26
CA TRP A 229 -7.45 -9.38 6.03
C TRP A 229 -6.86 -10.12 4.83
N PHE A 230 -6.03 -11.13 5.07
CA PHE A 230 -5.45 -11.99 4.04
C PHE A 230 -6.30 -13.22 3.78
N SER A 231 -7.29 -13.49 4.63
CA SER A 231 -8.21 -14.61 4.47
C SER A 231 -9.20 -14.34 3.35
N ALA A 232 -9.59 -15.40 2.65
CA ALA A 232 -10.61 -15.32 1.61
C ALA A 232 -11.95 -14.79 2.16
N GLU A 233 -12.30 -15.25 3.36
CA GLU A 233 -13.47 -14.83 4.12
C GLU A 233 -13.02 -14.03 5.35
N PRO A 234 -13.59 -12.83 5.57
CA PRO A 234 -13.38 -12.09 6.80
C PRO A 234 -14.08 -12.81 7.96
N PRO A 235 -13.56 -12.71 9.20
CA PRO A 235 -14.15 -13.35 10.37
C PRO A 235 -15.57 -12.83 10.64
N PRO A 236 -16.44 -13.67 11.22
CA PRO A 236 -17.78 -13.24 11.65
C PRO A 236 -17.68 -12.05 12.61
N GLY A 237 -18.55 -11.05 12.42
CA GLY A 237 -18.60 -9.88 13.30
C GLY A 237 -17.56 -8.81 13.01
N LEU A 238 -16.93 -8.82 11.82
CA LEU A 238 -16.19 -7.66 11.36
C LEU A 238 -17.13 -6.44 11.37
N ARG A 239 -16.62 -5.36 11.97
CA ARG A 239 -17.33 -4.16 12.46
C ARG A 239 -18.62 -3.80 11.68
N GLY A 240 -19.78 -4.00 12.32
CA GLY A 240 -21.05 -3.50 11.81
C GLY A 240 -21.64 -4.25 10.61
N VAL A 241 -20.98 -5.29 10.10
CA VAL A 241 -21.43 -6.03 8.92
C VAL A 241 -21.93 -7.42 9.32
N ALA A 242 -23.24 -7.67 9.12
CA ALA A 242 -23.86 -8.95 9.49
C ALA A 242 -23.42 -10.11 8.57
N ASN A 243 -23.19 -9.82 7.28
CA ASN A 243 -22.77 -10.79 6.27
C ASN A 243 -21.67 -10.16 5.40
N PRO A 244 -20.40 -10.24 5.82
CA PRO A 244 -19.30 -9.48 5.21
C PRO A 244 -18.91 -9.96 3.80
N GLY A 245 -19.44 -11.11 3.37
CA GLY A 245 -19.12 -11.73 2.09
C GLY A 245 -17.64 -12.13 2.03
N VAL A 246 -17.12 -12.31 0.82
CA VAL A 246 -15.72 -12.68 0.55
C VAL A 246 -14.87 -11.43 0.24
N LEU A 247 -13.66 -11.38 0.78
CA LEU A 247 -12.69 -10.30 0.49
C LEU A 247 -12.03 -10.51 -0.87
N TRP A 248 -11.61 -11.75 -1.13
CA TRP A 248 -10.78 -12.13 -2.29
C TRP A 248 -11.42 -13.24 -3.13
N ASP A 249 -12.75 -13.30 -3.11
CA ASP A 249 -13.56 -14.28 -3.85
C ASP A 249 -13.22 -15.76 -3.59
N GLY A 250 -12.95 -16.11 -2.33
CA GLY A 250 -12.65 -17.48 -1.94
C GLY A 250 -11.16 -17.84 -1.94
N GLU A 251 -10.29 -16.97 -2.45
CA GLU A 251 -8.85 -17.23 -2.57
C GLU A 251 -8.03 -16.39 -1.57
N PRO A 252 -7.35 -16.99 -0.58
CA PRO A 252 -6.56 -16.22 0.38
C PRO A 252 -5.32 -15.59 -0.27
N LEU A 253 -4.89 -14.45 0.27
CA LEU A 253 -3.62 -13.80 -0.05
C LEU A 253 -2.48 -14.47 0.73
N THR A 254 -2.20 -15.74 0.40
CA THR A 254 -1.09 -16.49 0.99
C THR A 254 0.23 -16.12 0.31
N TRP A 255 1.27 -15.91 1.11
CA TRP A 255 2.65 -15.72 0.68
C TRP A 255 3.60 -16.52 1.56
#